data_AF-A0A0B5IYJ7-F1
#
_entry.id   AF-A0A0B5IYJ7-F1
#
_cell.length_a   1.000
_cell.length_b   1.000
_cell.length_c   1.000
_cell.angle_alpha   90.00
_cell.angle_beta   90.00
_cell.angle_gamma   90.00
#
_symmetry.space_group_name_H-M   'P 1'
#
loop_
_entity.id
_entity.type
_entity.pdbx_description
1 polymer ?
#
loop_
_entity_poly.entity_id
_entity_poly.type
_entity_poly.pdbx_seq_one_letter_code
_entity_poly.pdbx_strand_id
1 'polypeptide(L)'
;EGANFVIKRTYTADITGYTPRHALAVFRRLLQRESGAYWTFLVHTGSRTLVGATPERHISLRAGRAVMNPISGTYRYPSTGPALPEVLDFLADRKEADELYMVVDEELKMMARICEEGGRVVGPYLKEMARLAHTEYFIEG
;
A
#
# COMPACT_ATOMS: atom_id res chain seq x y z
N GLU A 1 7.50 -17.66 16.60
CA GLU A 1 7.65 -17.39 15.16
C GLU A 1 6.37 -16.68 14.71
N GLY A 2 6.46 -15.58 13.97
CA GLY A 2 5.29 -14.76 13.61
C GLY A 2 4.32 -15.49 12.68
N ALA A 3 3.06 -15.05 12.63
CA ALA A 3 2.02 -15.72 11.83
C ALA A 3 2.15 -15.46 10.32
N ASN A 4 2.80 -14.36 9.90
CA ASN A 4 2.98 -13.98 8.49
C ASN A 4 4.39 -13.48 8.19
N PHE A 5 4.85 -13.72 6.96
CA PHE A 5 6.15 -13.27 6.45
C PHE A 5 6.03 -12.78 5.01
N VAL A 6 6.73 -11.68 4.69
CA VAL A 6 6.86 -11.17 3.31
C VAL A 6 8.26 -11.47 2.80
N ILE A 7 8.36 -12.27 1.73
CA ILE A 7 9.63 -12.60 1.08
C ILE A 7 9.76 -11.78 -0.20
N LYS A 8 10.78 -10.90 -0.26
CA LYS A 8 11.01 -10.02 -1.41
C LYS A 8 11.63 -10.78 -2.60
N ARG A 9 11.09 -10.53 -3.80
CA ARG A 9 11.78 -10.73 -5.09
C ARG A 9 12.01 -9.39 -5.80
N THR A 10 12.98 -9.33 -6.73
CA THR A 10 13.31 -8.09 -7.45
C THR A 10 13.18 -8.30 -8.96
N TYR A 11 12.40 -7.44 -9.63
CA TYR A 11 12.41 -7.34 -11.09
C TYR A 11 13.50 -6.36 -11.52
N THR A 12 14.37 -6.78 -12.43
CA THR A 12 15.52 -6.00 -12.91
C THR A 12 15.43 -5.77 -14.41
N ALA A 13 15.66 -4.54 -14.84
CA ALA A 13 15.74 -4.14 -16.24
C ALA A 13 16.70 -2.95 -16.39
N ASP A 14 17.34 -2.84 -17.54
CA ASP A 14 18.29 -1.77 -17.85
C ASP A 14 17.64 -0.66 -18.68
N ILE A 15 17.98 0.59 -18.36
CA ILE A 15 17.61 1.76 -19.16
C ILE A 15 18.88 2.28 -19.82
N THR A 16 19.10 1.92 -21.09
CA THR A 16 20.25 2.38 -21.87
C THR A 16 20.31 3.90 -21.94
N GLY A 17 21.47 4.48 -21.61
CA GLY A 17 21.65 5.94 -21.65
C GLY A 17 20.81 6.68 -20.61
N TYR A 18 20.59 6.07 -19.44
CA TYR A 18 19.78 6.65 -18.38
C TYR A 18 20.17 8.10 -18.04
N THR A 19 19.14 8.92 -17.87
CA THR A 19 19.22 10.30 -17.36
C THR A 19 17.99 10.55 -16.49
N PRO A 20 17.99 11.56 -15.59
CA PRO A 20 16.82 11.92 -14.80
C PRO A 20 15.54 12.21 -15.61
N ARG A 21 15.66 12.56 -16.90
CA ARG A 21 14.50 12.74 -17.81
C ARG A 21 13.72 11.44 -18.01
N HIS A 22 14.38 10.28 -17.98
CA HIS A 22 13.71 8.99 -18.07
C HIS A 22 12.83 8.73 -16.85
N ALA A 23 13.32 9.07 -15.65
CA ALA A 23 12.54 8.97 -14.42
C ALA A 23 11.31 9.90 -14.46
N LEU A 24 11.45 11.14 -14.95
CA LEU A 24 10.32 12.04 -15.15
C LEU A 24 9.27 11.46 -16.12
N ALA A 25 9.70 10.77 -17.17
CA ALA A 25 8.78 10.10 -18.10
C ALA A 25 8.03 8.93 -17.44
N VAL A 26 8.67 8.18 -16.54
CA VAL A 26 7.99 7.14 -15.73
C VAL A 26 7.02 7.78 -14.76
N PHE A 27 7.45 8.80 -14.01
CA PHE A 27 6.62 9.53 -13.06
C PHE A 27 5.37 10.13 -13.71
N ARG A 28 5.51 10.76 -14.88
CA ARG A 28 4.37 11.26 -15.66
C ARG A 28 3.37 10.15 -15.98
N ARG A 29 3.84 8.97 -16.39
CA ARG A 29 2.94 7.83 -16.69
C ARG A 29 2.24 7.30 -15.45
N LEU A 30 2.91 7.28 -14.29
CA LEU A 30 2.27 6.91 -13.03
C LEU A 30 1.15 7.90 -12.68
N LEU A 31 1.41 9.20 -12.74
CA LEU A 31 0.38 10.23 -12.49
C LEU A 31 -0.83 10.15 -13.43
N GLN A 32 -0.63 9.64 -14.65
CA GLN A 32 -1.70 9.53 -15.64
C GLN A 32 -2.49 8.21 -15.57
N ARG A 33 -1.89 7.15 -15.02
CA ARG A 33 -2.42 5.78 -15.15
C ARG A 33 -2.70 5.11 -13.82
N GLU A 34 -2.04 5.52 -12.75
CA GLU A 34 -2.26 4.95 -11.42
C GLU A 34 -3.32 5.76 -10.66
N SER A 35 -4.10 5.07 -9.83
CA SER A 35 -5.10 5.65 -8.94
C SER A 35 -4.97 5.04 -7.54
N GLY A 36 -5.55 5.69 -6.53
CA GLY A 36 -5.61 5.14 -5.18
C GLY A 36 -4.27 5.12 -4.42
N ALA A 37 -3.14 5.55 -5.01
CA ALA A 37 -1.87 5.65 -4.31
C ALA A 37 -1.94 6.68 -3.16
N TYR A 38 -1.36 6.35 -2.01
CA TYR A 38 -1.08 7.33 -0.96
C TYR A 38 -0.12 8.40 -1.46
N TRP A 39 0.99 7.98 -2.08
CA TRP A 39 1.96 8.87 -2.73
C TRP A 39 2.42 8.33 -4.07
N THR A 40 2.32 9.16 -5.10
CA THR A 40 3.08 9.02 -6.35
C THR A 40 4.28 9.95 -6.27
N PHE A 41 5.50 9.41 -6.37
CA PHE A 41 6.72 10.16 -6.09
C PHE A 41 7.83 9.95 -7.13
N LEU A 42 8.71 10.95 -7.21
CA LEU A 42 10.02 10.89 -7.83
C LEU A 42 11.02 11.58 -6.91
N VAL A 43 12.01 10.83 -6.45
CA VAL A 43 13.10 11.35 -5.60
C VAL A 43 14.43 11.03 -6.28
N HIS A 44 15.23 12.07 -6.54
CA HIS A 44 16.57 11.93 -7.07
C HIS A 44 17.59 12.45 -6.06
N THR A 45 18.51 11.59 -5.63
CA THR A 45 19.51 11.92 -4.59
C THR A 45 20.87 12.27 -5.18
N GLY A 46 20.96 12.52 -6.48
CA GLY A 46 22.21 12.66 -7.24
C GLY A 46 22.77 11.32 -7.72
N SER A 47 22.87 10.33 -6.83
CA SER A 47 23.42 9.00 -7.15
C SER A 47 22.36 7.93 -7.43
N ARG A 48 21.14 8.13 -6.95
CA ARG A 48 20.02 7.18 -7.11
C ARG A 48 18.74 7.91 -7.44
N THR A 49 17.83 7.19 -8.09
CA THR A 49 16.49 7.69 -8.40
C THR A 49 15.46 6.67 -7.98
N LEU A 50 14.51 7.12 -7.17
CA LEU A 50 13.37 6.34 -6.71
C LEU A 50 12.11 6.92 -7.37
N VAL A 51 11.33 6.07 -8.03
CA VAL A 51 10.05 6.44 -8.65
C VAL A 51 9.04 5.37 -8.28
N GLY A 52 7.86 5.77 -7.80
CA GLY A 52 6.86 4.81 -7.35
C GLY A 52 5.50 5.44 -7.09
N ALA A 53 4.52 4.57 -6.88
CA ALA A 53 3.16 4.91 -6.49
C ALA A 53 2.75 3.95 -5.35
N THR A 54 3.05 4.33 -4.11
CA THR A 54 2.78 3.48 -2.94
C THR A 54 1.32 3.64 -2.52
N PRO A 55 0.56 2.55 -2.27
CA PRO A 55 -0.76 2.64 -1.67
C PRO A 55 -0.68 2.97 -0.18
N GLU A 56 0.42 2.60 0.47
CA GLU A 56 0.49 2.52 1.92
C GLU A 56 1.30 3.69 2.50
N ARG A 57 0.71 4.34 3.49
CA ARG A 57 1.41 5.27 4.36
C ARG A 57 2.11 4.49 5.46
N HIS A 58 3.40 4.77 5.67
CA HIS A 58 4.11 4.21 6.82
C HIS A 58 3.58 4.74 8.16
N ILE A 59 3.70 6.05 8.40
CA ILE A 59 3.10 6.75 9.55
C ILE A 59 2.93 8.24 9.19
N SER A 60 1.92 8.90 9.76
CA SER A 60 1.82 10.37 9.78
C SER A 60 1.56 10.89 11.18
N LEU A 61 2.09 12.06 11.52
CA LEU A 61 1.82 12.77 12.75
C LEU A 61 1.32 14.17 12.44
N ARG A 62 0.13 14.53 12.94
CA ARG A 62 -0.43 15.88 12.79
C ARG A 62 -1.18 16.28 14.05
N ALA A 63 -0.76 17.39 14.66
CA ALA A 63 -1.37 17.93 15.89
C ALA A 63 -1.53 16.87 17.00
N GLY A 64 -0.46 16.10 17.25
CA GLY A 64 -0.45 15.03 18.25
C GLY A 64 -1.07 13.71 17.78
N ARG A 65 -1.82 13.68 16.67
CA ARG A 65 -2.46 12.47 16.16
C ARG A 65 -1.55 11.67 15.23
N ALA A 66 -1.17 10.46 15.65
CA ALA A 66 -0.40 9.49 14.87
C ALA A 66 -1.35 8.57 14.10
N VAL A 67 -1.01 8.25 12.84
CA VAL A 67 -1.83 7.33 12.03
C VAL A 67 -0.98 6.40 11.18
N MET A 68 -1.24 5.10 11.30
CA MET A 68 -0.73 4.04 10.41
C MET A 68 -1.87 3.49 9.53
N ASN A 69 -1.54 2.69 8.53
CA ASN A 69 -2.48 2.24 7.50
C ASN A 69 -2.14 0.81 7.08
N PRO A 70 -2.51 -0.20 7.89
CA PRO A 70 -2.25 -1.58 7.52
C PRO A 70 -3.05 -1.95 6.27
N ILE A 71 -2.35 -2.40 5.22
CA ILE A 71 -2.93 -2.88 3.97
C ILE A 71 -2.52 -4.34 3.75
N SER A 72 -3.50 -5.21 3.52
CA SER A 72 -3.26 -6.60 3.11
C SER A 72 -4.47 -7.13 2.37
N GLY A 73 -4.36 -8.32 1.76
CA GLY A 73 -5.37 -8.84 0.84
C GLY A 73 -5.33 -8.13 -0.51
N THR A 74 -5.45 -8.87 -1.61
CA THR A 74 -5.31 -8.30 -2.96
C THR A 74 -6.26 -8.94 -3.98
N TYR A 75 -7.24 -8.17 -4.44
CA TYR A 75 -8.03 -8.51 -5.62
C TYR A 75 -7.32 -8.00 -6.88
N ARG A 76 -6.87 -8.91 -7.75
CA ARG A 76 -6.24 -8.57 -9.03
C ARG A 76 -7.28 -8.43 -10.12
N TYR A 77 -7.32 -7.29 -10.81
CA TYR A 77 -8.30 -7.08 -11.87
C TYR A 77 -7.97 -7.94 -13.09
N PRO A 78 -8.97 -8.58 -13.72
CA PRO A 78 -8.77 -9.21 -15.01
C PRO A 78 -8.53 -8.14 -16.09
N SER A 79 -8.09 -8.58 -17.28
CA SER A 79 -7.83 -7.66 -18.40
C SER A 79 -9.06 -6.88 -18.86
N THR A 80 -10.26 -7.40 -18.57
CA THR A 80 -11.56 -6.78 -18.81
C THR A 80 -11.97 -5.72 -17.77
N GLY A 81 -11.20 -5.57 -16.69
CA GLY A 81 -11.51 -4.67 -15.57
C GLY A 81 -12.25 -5.38 -14.42
N PRO A 82 -12.39 -4.73 -13.25
CA PRO A 82 -13.01 -5.34 -12.07
C PRO A 82 -14.48 -5.66 -12.30
N ALA A 83 -14.95 -6.76 -11.73
CA ALA A 83 -16.36 -7.16 -11.76
C ALA A 83 -16.91 -7.29 -10.34
N LEU A 84 -18.11 -6.74 -10.09
CA LEU A 84 -18.72 -6.75 -8.76
C LEU A 84 -18.81 -8.15 -8.11
N PRO A 85 -19.21 -9.23 -8.81
CA PRO A 85 -19.21 -10.56 -8.22
C PRO A 85 -17.83 -11.01 -7.73
N GLU A 86 -16.77 -10.74 -8.50
CA GLU A 86 -15.40 -11.11 -8.12
C GLU A 86 -14.90 -10.29 -6.91
N VAL A 87 -15.28 -9.01 -6.81
CA VAL A 87 -15.00 -8.19 -5.63
C VAL A 87 -15.70 -8.76 -4.40
N LEU A 88 -16.96 -9.18 -4.52
CA LEU A 88 -17.70 -9.78 -3.42
C LEU A 88 -17.10 -11.13 -2.99
N ASP A 89 -16.67 -11.95 -3.95
CA ASP A 89 -15.96 -13.21 -3.68
C ASP A 89 -14.65 -12.95 -2.92
N PHE A 90 -13.87 -11.95 -3.36
CA PHE A 90 -12.65 -11.53 -2.65
C PHE A 90 -12.93 -11.06 -1.22
N LEU A 91 -13.96 -10.22 -1.02
CA LEU A 91 -14.33 -9.74 0.31
C LEU A 91 -14.86 -10.87 1.23
N ALA A 92 -15.36 -11.95 0.66
CA ALA A 92 -15.81 -13.14 1.38
C ALA A 92 -14.69 -14.18 1.59
N ASP A 93 -13.50 -13.99 0.98
CA ASP A 93 -12.38 -14.92 1.12
C ASP A 93 -11.76 -14.81 2.52
N ARG A 94 -11.95 -15.87 3.31
CA ARG A 94 -11.42 -15.95 4.67
C ARG A 94 -9.90 -15.83 4.72
N LYS A 95 -9.16 -16.34 3.74
CA LYS A 95 -7.70 -16.21 3.70
C LYS A 95 -7.31 -14.74 3.62
N GLU A 96 -7.94 -13.99 2.72
CA GLU A 96 -7.62 -12.58 2.50
C GLU A 96 -8.03 -11.72 3.71
N ALA A 97 -9.16 -12.04 4.36
CA ALA A 97 -9.57 -11.42 5.61
C ALA A 97 -8.58 -11.72 6.76
N ASP A 98 -8.18 -12.98 6.94
CA ASP A 98 -7.23 -13.40 7.97
C ASP A 98 -5.85 -12.75 7.74
N GLU A 99 -5.41 -12.61 6.49
CA GLU A 99 -4.20 -11.87 6.12
C GLU A 99 -4.26 -10.40 6.57
N LEU A 100 -5.39 -9.72 6.41
CA LEU A 100 -5.57 -8.35 6.90
C LEU A 100 -5.58 -8.27 8.42
N TYR A 101 -6.34 -9.13 9.11
CA TYR A 101 -6.42 -9.10 10.57
C TYR A 101 -5.05 -9.28 11.23
N MET A 102 -4.24 -10.20 10.71
CA MET A 102 -2.89 -10.41 11.23
C MET A 102 -1.99 -9.18 11.08
N VAL A 103 -2.08 -8.44 9.97
CA VAL A 103 -1.30 -7.19 9.78
C VAL A 103 -1.81 -6.09 10.71
N VAL A 104 -3.13 -5.96 10.89
CA VAL A 104 -3.74 -5.03 11.85
C VAL A 104 -3.24 -5.28 13.27
N ASP A 105 -3.18 -6.54 13.71
CA ASP A 105 -2.69 -6.90 15.03
C ASP A 105 -1.21 -6.52 15.23
N GLU A 106 -0.36 -6.70 14.21
CA GLU A 106 1.05 -6.30 14.30
C GLU A 106 1.22 -4.77 14.33
N GLU A 107 0.43 -4.02 13.57
CA GLU A 107 0.47 -2.56 13.61
C GLU A 107 -0.16 -1.98 14.89
N LEU A 108 -1.17 -2.65 15.47
CA LEU A 108 -1.70 -2.29 16.79
C LEU A 108 -0.65 -2.42 17.88
N LYS A 109 0.20 -3.46 17.84
CA LYS A 109 1.35 -3.59 18.76
C LYS A 109 2.34 -2.45 18.59
N MET A 110 2.53 -1.95 17.37
CA MET A 110 3.37 -0.78 17.13
C MET A 110 2.74 0.49 17.71
N MET A 111 1.45 0.74 17.42
CA MET A 111 0.71 1.89 17.92
C MET A 111 0.62 1.91 19.46
N ALA A 112 0.40 0.76 20.10
CA ALA A 112 0.40 0.62 21.56
C ALA A 112 1.75 0.97 22.22
N ARG A 113 2.86 0.96 21.48
CA ARG A 113 4.17 1.36 21.99
C ARG A 113 4.44 2.86 21.84
N ILE A 114 3.77 3.54 20.92
CA ILE A 114 4.05 4.95 20.58
C ILE A 114 2.93 5.92 20.98
N CYS A 115 1.72 5.42 21.23
CA CYS A 115 0.55 6.19 21.66
C CYS A 115 0.16 5.81 23.09
N GLU A 116 -0.04 6.81 23.96
CA GLU A 116 -0.32 6.62 25.39
C GLU A 116 -1.63 5.86 25.64
N GLU A 117 -2.68 6.14 24.85
CA GLU A 117 -3.98 5.47 24.92
C GLU A 117 -4.07 4.24 23.98
N GLY A 118 -2.96 3.87 23.33
CA GLY A 118 -2.91 2.84 22.30
C GLY A 118 -3.46 3.31 20.95
N GLY A 119 -3.77 2.34 20.07
CA GLY A 119 -4.29 2.61 18.74
C GLY A 119 -5.77 2.24 18.60
N ARG A 120 -6.57 3.14 18.01
CA ARG A 120 -7.95 2.92 17.61
C ARG A 120 -8.02 2.51 16.14
N VAL A 121 -8.63 1.35 15.87
CA VAL A 121 -8.85 0.84 14.51
C VAL A 121 -10.08 1.52 13.87
N VAL A 122 -9.96 1.91 12.60
CA VAL A 122 -11.02 2.51 11.78
C VAL A 122 -11.04 1.83 10.40
N GLY A 123 -12.20 1.33 9.97
CA GLY A 123 -12.37 0.56 8.73
C GLY A 123 -13.26 -0.67 8.90
N PRO A 124 -13.16 -1.69 8.02
CA PRO A 124 -12.25 -1.76 6.87
C PRO A 124 -12.72 -0.90 5.69
N TYR A 125 -11.82 -0.63 4.75
CA TYR A 125 -12.08 0.05 3.49
C TYR A 125 -11.55 -0.78 2.31
N LEU A 126 -12.13 -0.53 1.13
CA LEU A 126 -11.61 -1.04 -0.13
C LEU A 126 -10.83 0.07 -0.84
N LYS A 127 -9.58 -0.21 -1.18
CA LYS A 127 -8.68 0.70 -1.87
C LYS A 127 -8.51 0.30 -3.32
N GLU A 128 -9.21 0.98 -4.21
CA GLU A 128 -9.16 0.70 -5.65
C GLU A 128 -7.95 1.38 -6.31
N MET A 129 -7.10 0.58 -6.96
CA MET A 129 -5.97 1.03 -7.78
C MET A 129 -6.20 0.71 -9.26
N ALA A 130 -5.25 1.04 -10.13
CA ALA A 130 -5.45 0.87 -11.57
C ALA A 130 -5.53 -0.59 -12.05
N ARG A 131 -4.94 -1.52 -11.31
CA ARG A 131 -4.81 -2.95 -11.71
C ARG A 131 -5.27 -3.94 -10.63
N LEU A 132 -5.60 -3.46 -9.46
CA LEU A 132 -5.95 -4.26 -8.30
C LEU A 132 -6.71 -3.42 -7.27
N ALA A 133 -7.32 -4.07 -6.30
CA ALA A 133 -7.80 -3.44 -5.09
C ALA A 133 -7.23 -4.14 -3.85
N HIS A 134 -7.05 -3.38 -2.78
CA HIS A 134 -6.65 -3.90 -1.47
C HIS A 134 -7.76 -3.68 -0.44
N THR A 135 -7.78 -4.49 0.61
CA THR A 135 -8.50 -4.14 1.85
C THR A 135 -7.55 -3.44 2.81
N GLU A 136 -8.03 -2.42 3.49
CA GLU A 136 -7.20 -1.61 4.39
C GLU A 136 -7.95 -1.20 5.66
N TYR A 137 -7.20 -1.01 6.73
CA TYR A 137 -7.65 -0.28 7.92
C TYR A 137 -6.78 0.96 8.13
N PHE A 138 -7.22 1.82 9.04
CA PHE A 138 -6.41 2.84 9.67
C PHE A 138 -6.31 2.57 11.16
N ILE A 139 -5.17 2.90 11.75
CA ILE A 139 -4.99 2.87 13.20
C ILE A 139 -4.56 4.25 13.65
N GLU A 140 -5.35 4.88 14.51
CA GLU A 140 -5.18 6.24 14.98
C GLU A 140 -4.87 6.27 16.47
N GLY A 141 -3.96 7.13 16.90
CA GLY A 141 -3.69 7.39 18.32
C GLY A 141 -2.96 8.70 18.51
#